data_AF-A0A517MHC2-F1
#
_entry.id   AF-A0A517MHC2-F1
#
_cell.length_a   1.000
_cell.length_b   1.000
_cell.length_c   1.000
_cell.angle_alpha   90.00
_cell.angle_beta   90.00
_cell.angle_gamma   90.00
#
_symmetry.space_group_name_H-M   'P 1'
#
loop_
_entity.id
_entity.type
_entity.pdbx_description
1 polymer ?
#
loop_
_entity_poly.entity_id
_entity_poly.type
_entity_poly.pdbx_seq_one_letter_code
_entity_poly.pdbx_strand_id
1 'polypeptide(L)'
;MNDLLIETPKFVLLQQSERIGPALNALETGKDCLAIYGFSEKKHFDTFTKNSDLSVTPYPLVIGYLQNRLDADEAAILMVALNATGPNDPVVNATSMQSVIEALKKKSPQVAVTYRLSKDESSAGYNVEDLGSVPVLRIHR
;
A
#
# COMPACT_ATOMS: atom_id res chain seq x y z
N MET A 1 14.27 -5.64 16.32
CA MET A 1 13.30 -4.57 16.04
C MET A 1 11.94 -5.23 16.00
N ASN A 2 10.92 -4.65 16.66
CA ASN A 2 9.57 -5.20 16.60
C ASN A 2 8.96 -4.82 15.26
N ASP A 3 8.59 -5.83 14.46
CA ASP A 3 7.86 -5.60 13.22
C ASP A 3 6.52 -4.94 13.55
N LEU A 4 6.25 -3.77 12.98
CA LEU A 4 4.95 -3.13 13.10
C LEU A 4 3.94 -3.95 12.27
N LEU A 5 2.98 -4.58 12.94
CA LEU A 5 1.95 -5.39 12.29
C LEU A 5 0.65 -4.57 12.18
N ILE A 6 0.09 -4.51 10.98
CA ILE A 6 -1.20 -3.87 10.69
C ILE A 6 -2.16 -4.92 10.13
N GLU A 7 -3.46 -4.77 10.39
CA GLU A 7 -4.49 -5.64 9.84
C GLU A 7 -4.40 -5.75 8.31
N THR A 8 -4.56 -6.98 7.80
CA THR A 8 -4.49 -7.25 6.36
C THR A 8 -5.59 -6.48 5.62
N PRO A 9 -5.25 -5.70 4.58
CA PRO A 9 -6.23 -4.94 3.83
C PRO A 9 -7.18 -5.88 3.07
N LYS A 10 -8.47 -5.57 3.12
CA LYS A 10 -9.57 -6.30 2.45
C LYS A 10 -10.21 -5.50 1.33
N PHE A 11 -10.03 -4.18 1.35
CA PHE A 11 -10.62 -3.26 0.38
C PHE A 11 -9.54 -2.34 -0.18
N VAL A 12 -9.75 -1.87 -1.41
CA VAL A 12 -9.00 -0.79 -2.04
C VAL A 12 -9.94 0.32 -2.48
N LEU A 13 -9.41 1.50 -2.75
CA LEU A 13 -10.21 2.61 -3.28
C LEU A 13 -10.29 2.56 -4.79
N LEU A 14 -11.50 2.76 -5.30
CA LEU A 14 -11.75 3.09 -6.69
C LEU A 14 -12.23 4.53 -6.84
N GLN A 15 -11.64 5.24 -7.80
CA GLN A 15 -12.14 6.50 -8.33
C GLN A 15 -12.38 6.31 -9.83
N GLN A 16 -13.59 6.55 -10.31
CA GLN A 16 -13.94 6.39 -11.74
C GLN A 16 -13.53 5.04 -12.36
N SER A 17 -13.57 3.95 -11.57
CA SER A 17 -13.14 2.57 -11.92
C SER A 17 -11.63 2.28 -11.87
N GLU A 18 -10.82 3.28 -11.53
CA GLU A 18 -9.37 3.13 -11.36
C GLU A 18 -8.98 2.99 -9.89
N ARG A 19 -8.00 2.13 -9.60
CA ARG A 19 -7.45 2.01 -8.24
C ARG A 19 -6.55 3.20 -8.00
N ILE A 20 -6.80 3.92 -6.91
CA ILE A 20 -6.02 5.10 -6.56
C ILE A 20 -5.11 4.84 -5.37
N GLY A 21 -4.06 5.65 -5.27
CA GLY A 21 -3.12 5.65 -4.17
C GLY A 21 -2.50 7.02 -3.98
N PRO A 22 -1.66 7.17 -2.93
CA PRO A 22 -0.89 8.40 -2.75
C PRO A 22 0.06 8.59 -3.93
N ALA A 23 0.21 9.83 -4.39
CA ALA A 23 1.26 10.18 -5.33
C ALA A 23 2.62 9.99 -4.64
N LEU A 24 3.53 9.25 -5.27
CA LEU A 24 4.85 8.95 -4.71
C LEU A 24 5.91 9.72 -5.48
N ASN A 25 6.90 10.23 -4.76
CA ASN A 25 8.11 10.77 -5.36
C ASN A 25 8.97 9.60 -5.85
N ALA A 26 9.63 9.78 -7.00
CA ALA A 26 10.59 8.80 -7.50
C ALA A 26 11.72 8.63 -6.49
N LEU A 27 12.17 7.39 -6.28
CA LEU A 27 13.34 7.13 -5.45
C LEU A 27 14.60 7.62 -6.16
N GLU A 28 15.60 8.05 -5.40
CA GLU A 28 16.92 8.42 -5.93
C GLU A 28 17.60 7.27 -6.70
N THR A 29 17.17 6.02 -6.45
CA THR A 29 17.62 4.83 -7.17
C THR A 29 17.08 4.72 -8.60
N GLY A 30 16.20 5.62 -9.02
CA GLY A 30 15.58 5.64 -10.35
C GLY A 30 14.50 4.57 -10.56
N LYS A 31 14.07 3.90 -9.49
CA LYS A 31 12.95 2.96 -9.55
C LYS A 31 11.64 3.70 -9.39
N ASP A 32 10.68 3.37 -10.26
CA ASP A 32 9.30 3.81 -10.13
C ASP A 32 8.66 3.17 -8.89
N CYS A 33 7.92 3.97 -8.14
CA CYS A 33 7.18 3.53 -6.97
C CYS A 33 5.70 3.75 -7.21
N LEU A 34 4.89 2.71 -7.00
CA LEU A 34 3.45 2.81 -7.10
C LEU A 34 2.81 2.26 -5.82
N ALA A 35 1.86 3.01 -5.28
CA ALA A 35 1.03 2.56 -4.17
C ALA A 35 -0.45 2.63 -4.55
N ILE A 36 -1.25 1.79 -3.92
CA ILE A 36 -2.71 1.92 -3.86
C ILE A 36 -3.15 1.99 -2.41
N TYR A 37 -4.24 2.68 -2.11
CA TYR A 37 -4.79 2.65 -0.76
C TYR A 37 -5.47 1.30 -0.47
N GLY A 38 -5.17 0.71 0.68
CA GLY A 38 -5.74 -0.52 1.18
C GLY A 38 -6.30 -0.36 2.60
N PHE A 39 -7.48 -0.92 2.84
CA PHE A 39 -8.22 -0.79 4.10
C PHE A 39 -8.61 -2.15 4.66
N SER A 40 -8.37 -2.38 5.95
CA SER A 40 -8.76 -3.62 6.63
C SER A 40 -10.25 -3.68 6.95
N GLU A 41 -10.86 -2.52 7.25
CA GLU A 41 -12.23 -2.40 7.73
C GLU A 41 -12.91 -1.11 7.24
N LYS A 42 -14.26 -1.14 7.25
CA LYS A 42 -15.09 0.01 6.86
C LYS A 42 -14.79 1.26 7.68
N LYS A 43 -14.48 1.13 8.97
CA LYS A 43 -14.17 2.29 9.84
C LYS A 43 -13.00 3.12 9.32
N HIS A 44 -11.96 2.47 8.78
CA HIS A 44 -10.80 3.15 8.22
C HIS A 44 -11.13 3.85 6.91
N PHE A 45 -11.93 3.20 6.06
CA PHE A 45 -12.49 3.81 4.86
C PHE A 45 -13.35 5.05 5.19
N ASP A 46 -14.25 4.93 6.15
CA ASP A 46 -15.14 6.03 6.56
C ASP A 46 -14.31 7.24 7.05
N THR A 47 -13.26 7.00 7.83
CA THR A 47 -12.32 8.05 8.25
C THR A 47 -11.64 8.71 7.05
N PHE A 48 -11.14 7.93 6.09
CA PHE A 48 -10.54 8.46 4.86
C PHE A 48 -11.51 9.39 4.11
N THR A 49 -12.76 8.95 3.92
CA THR A 49 -13.77 9.75 3.20
C THR A 49 -14.18 11.02 3.94
N LYS A 50 -14.14 11.04 5.27
CA LYS A 50 -14.43 12.26 6.04
C LYS A 50 -13.35 13.32 5.90
N ASN A 51 -12.12 12.90 5.62
CA ASN A 51 -10.95 13.76 5.49
C ASN A 51 -10.57 14.00 4.01
N SER A 52 -11.50 13.74 3.07
CA SER A 52 -11.24 13.81 1.65
C SER A 52 -12.48 14.24 0.87
N ASP A 53 -12.30 15.15 -0.08
CA ASP A 53 -13.35 15.52 -1.05
C ASP A 53 -13.40 14.56 -2.26
N LEU A 54 -12.60 13.48 -2.23
CA LEU A 54 -12.55 12.51 -3.32
C LEU A 54 -13.83 11.66 -3.33
N SER A 55 -14.48 11.59 -4.49
CA SER A 55 -15.57 10.64 -4.73
C SER A 55 -15.00 9.24 -4.95
N VAL A 56 -14.84 8.49 -3.86
CA VAL A 56 -14.22 7.16 -3.85
C VAL A 56 -15.21 6.09 -3.39
N THR A 57 -15.00 4.87 -3.87
CA THR A 57 -15.78 3.70 -3.44
C THR A 57 -14.86 2.60 -2.95
N PRO A 58 -15.23 1.88 -1.88
CA PRO A 58 -14.46 0.73 -1.42
C PRO A 58 -14.75 -0.45 -2.35
N TYR A 59 -13.70 -1.14 -2.80
CA TYR A 59 -13.82 -2.31 -3.66
C TYR A 59 -13.03 -3.49 -3.07
N PRO A 60 -13.54 -4.73 -3.15
CA PRO A 60 -12.83 -5.90 -2.63
C PRO A 60 -11.43 -6.02 -3.22
N LEU A 61 -10.45 -6.21 -2.34
CA LEU A 61 -9.07 -6.50 -2.74
C LEU A 61 -8.95 -7.98 -3.09
N VAL A 62 -8.72 -8.26 -4.37
CA VAL A 62 -8.59 -9.62 -4.89
C VAL A 62 -7.15 -9.96 -5.23
N ILE A 63 -6.73 -11.17 -4.89
CA ILE A 63 -5.35 -11.65 -5.11
C ILE A 63 -4.94 -11.53 -6.58
N GLY A 64 -5.83 -11.90 -7.51
CA GLY A 64 -5.53 -11.84 -8.94
C GLY A 64 -5.20 -10.45 -9.46
N TYR A 65 -5.79 -9.40 -8.87
CA TYR A 65 -5.45 -8.02 -9.23
C TYR A 65 -4.02 -7.68 -8.82
N LEU A 66 -3.63 -8.03 -7.59
CA LEU A 66 -2.28 -7.78 -7.08
C LEU A 66 -1.22 -8.57 -7.86
N GLN A 67 -1.52 -9.82 -8.21
CA GLN A 67 -0.63 -10.66 -9.02
C GLN A 67 -0.45 -10.07 -10.42
N ASN A 68 -1.53 -9.72 -11.12
CA ASN A 68 -1.44 -9.10 -12.45
C ASN A 68 -0.62 -7.81 -12.44
N ARG A 69 -0.64 -7.05 -11.34
CA ARG A 69 0.19 -5.85 -11.19
C ARG A 69 1.67 -6.18 -11.01
N LEU A 70 2.00 -7.16 -10.18
CA LEU A 70 3.38 -7.63 -10.02
C LEU A 70 3.96 -8.20 -11.32
N ASP A 71 3.15 -8.94 -12.09
CA ASP A 71 3.58 -9.55 -13.35
C ASP A 71 3.73 -8.51 -14.48
N ALA A 72 3.00 -7.39 -14.42
CA ALA A 72 3.04 -6.36 -15.45
C ALA A 72 4.19 -5.36 -15.27
N ASP A 73 4.69 -5.18 -14.04
CA ASP A 73 5.56 -4.06 -13.68
C ASP A 73 6.73 -4.53 -12.79
N GLU A 74 7.56 -5.44 -13.34
CA GLU A 74 8.65 -6.08 -12.59
C GLU A 74 9.74 -5.11 -12.11
N ALA A 75 9.86 -3.94 -12.73
CA ALA A 75 10.86 -2.92 -12.38
C ALA A 75 10.38 -1.98 -11.26
N ALA A 76 9.07 -1.86 -11.04
CA ALA A 76 8.47 -0.94 -10.09
C ALA A 76 8.36 -1.52 -8.67
N ILE A 77 8.48 -0.66 -7.67
CA ILE A 77 8.17 -1.01 -6.28
C ILE A 77 6.67 -0.85 -6.07
N LEU A 78 5.96 -1.98 -5.98
CA LEU A 78 4.51 -2.02 -5.84
C LEU A 78 4.08 -2.22 -4.38
N MET A 79 3.33 -1.24 -3.87
CA MET A 79 2.96 -1.15 -2.46
C MET A 79 1.45 -1.02 -2.25
N VAL A 80 1.03 -1.30 -1.02
CA VAL A 80 -0.31 -0.99 -0.51
C VAL A 80 -0.15 -0.07 0.70
N ALA A 81 -0.69 1.14 0.60
CA ALA A 81 -0.78 2.12 1.67
C ALA A 81 -1.91 1.72 2.63
N LEU A 82 -1.56 1.40 3.88
CA LEU A 82 -2.42 0.72 4.84
C LEU A 82 -3.17 1.73 5.72
N ASN A 83 -4.51 1.65 5.70
CA ASN A 83 -5.40 2.36 6.63
C ASN A 83 -5.13 3.87 6.75
N ALA A 84 -4.75 4.51 5.64
CA ALA A 84 -4.55 5.97 5.58
C ALA A 84 -5.79 6.71 6.08
N THR A 85 -5.60 7.79 6.83
CA THR A 85 -6.72 8.58 7.37
C THR A 85 -7.24 9.64 6.40
N GLY A 86 -6.54 9.87 5.28
CA GLY A 86 -6.91 10.79 4.20
C GLY A 86 -5.79 10.90 3.15
N PRO A 87 -6.00 11.64 2.05
CA PRO A 87 -4.99 11.83 1.00
C PRO A 87 -3.82 12.74 1.40
N ASN A 88 -3.98 13.50 2.49
CA ASN A 88 -2.97 14.41 3.05
C ASN A 88 -2.49 13.95 4.43
N ASP A 89 -2.67 12.68 4.77
CA ASP A 89 -2.15 12.10 6.01
C ASP A 89 -0.62 12.29 6.04
N PRO A 90 -0.03 12.95 7.06
CA PRO A 90 1.40 13.28 7.04
C PRO A 90 2.29 12.03 6.98
N VAL A 91 1.83 10.91 7.54
CA VAL A 91 2.58 9.65 7.53
C VAL A 91 1.63 8.48 7.27
N VAL A 92 1.92 7.68 6.25
CA VAL A 92 1.14 6.49 5.90
C VAL A 92 2.03 5.26 5.92
N ASN A 93 1.65 4.25 6.69
CA ASN A 93 2.34 2.96 6.68
C ASN A 93 1.98 2.20 5.40
N ALA A 94 2.94 1.47 4.85
CA ALA A 94 2.73 0.66 3.66
C ALA A 94 3.44 -0.69 3.76
N THR A 95 2.99 -1.63 2.95
CA THR A 95 3.60 -2.95 2.79
C THR A 95 3.67 -3.30 1.30
N SER A 96 4.51 -4.27 0.93
CA SER A 96 4.58 -4.73 -0.46
C SER A 96 3.29 -5.43 -0.89
N MET A 97 2.93 -5.33 -2.19
CA MET A 97 1.79 -6.11 -2.72
C MET A 97 1.98 -7.62 -2.54
N GLN A 98 3.22 -8.11 -2.60
CA GLN A 98 3.58 -9.51 -2.36
C GLN A 98 3.22 -9.96 -0.93
N SER A 99 3.55 -9.14 0.07
CA SER A 99 3.22 -9.41 1.48
C SER A 99 1.71 -9.49 1.70
N VAL A 100 0.93 -8.63 1.03
CA VAL A 100 -0.54 -8.69 1.06
C VAL A 100 -1.06 -9.97 0.41
N ILE A 101 -0.54 -10.35 -0.75
CA ILE A 101 -0.92 -11.62 -1.41
C ILE A 101 -0.68 -12.81 -0.48
N GLU A 102 0.49 -12.86 0.16
CA GLU A 102 0.81 -13.94 1.08
C GLU A 102 -0.12 -13.98 2.29
N ALA A 103 -0.40 -12.82 2.88
CA ALA A 103 -1.33 -12.73 3.99
C ALA A 103 -2.74 -13.18 3.59
N LEU A 104 -3.24 -12.76 2.41
CA LEU A 104 -4.54 -13.20 1.91
C LEU A 104 -4.57 -14.71 1.65
N LYS A 105 -3.52 -15.29 1.04
CA LYS A 105 -3.42 -16.74 0.80
C LYS A 105 -3.38 -17.54 2.10
N LYS A 106 -2.61 -17.07 3.09
CA LYS A 106 -2.45 -17.70 4.41
C LYS A 106 -3.62 -17.39 5.36
N LYS A 107 -4.57 -16.53 4.96
CA LYS A 107 -5.61 -15.94 5.83
C LYS A 107 -5.01 -15.30 7.09
N SER A 108 -3.82 -14.71 6.96
CA SER A 108 -3.17 -13.97 8.04
C SER A 108 -4.00 -12.72 8.36
N PRO A 109 -4.33 -12.47 9.64
CA PRO A 109 -5.08 -11.28 10.03
C PRO A 109 -4.24 -10.00 9.91
N GLN A 110 -2.91 -10.12 9.84
CA GLN A 110 -1.99 -8.99 9.82
C GLN A 110 -0.88 -9.15 8.77
N VAL A 111 -0.35 -8.01 8.35
CA VAL A 111 0.81 -7.82 7.48
C VAL A 111 1.85 -6.96 8.19
N ALA A 112 3.14 -7.24 7.96
CA ALA A 112 4.21 -6.37 8.41
C ALA A 112 4.27 -5.10 7.57
N VAL A 113 4.48 -3.97 8.23
CA VAL A 113 4.79 -2.69 7.59
C VAL A 113 6.24 -2.75 7.13
N THR A 114 6.44 -2.52 5.83
CA THR A 114 7.76 -2.63 5.19
C THR A 114 8.20 -1.30 4.59
N TYR A 115 7.27 -0.34 4.46
CA TYR A 115 7.51 1.00 3.95
C TYR A 115 6.80 2.03 4.82
N ARG A 116 7.37 3.23 4.87
CA ARG A 116 6.73 4.41 5.44
C ARG A 116 6.70 5.52 4.38
N LEU A 117 5.51 6.06 4.16
CA LEU A 117 5.28 7.15 3.23
C LEU A 117 5.15 8.43 4.06
N SER A 118 6.05 9.37 3.87
CA SER A 118 6.00 10.67 4.56
C SER A 118 5.65 11.76 3.57
N LYS A 119 4.61 12.55 3.85
CA LYS A 119 4.18 13.63 2.96
C LYS A 119 5.32 14.64 2.85
N ASP A 120 5.72 14.95 1.62
CA ASP A 120 6.68 16.02 1.36
C ASP A 120 5.94 17.36 1.41
N GLU A 121 6.44 18.33 2.16
CA GLU A 121 5.86 19.68 2.19
C GLU A 121 6.24 20.49 0.95
N SER A 122 7.32 20.11 0.28
CA SER A 122 7.85 20.80 -0.91
C SER A 122 7.26 20.29 -2.21
N SER A 123 6.59 19.13 -2.21
CA SER A 123 5.93 18.54 -3.37
C SER A 123 4.53 18.04 -3.03
N ALA A 124 3.72 17.71 -4.04
CA ALA A 124 2.41 17.11 -3.79
C ALA A 124 2.50 15.61 -3.43
N GLY A 125 3.71 15.02 -3.45
CA GLY A 125 3.94 13.59 -3.30
C GLY A 125 4.35 13.15 -1.89
N TYR A 126 4.58 11.85 -1.75
CA TYR A 126 5.12 11.22 -0.57
C TYR A 126 6.53 10.71 -0.84
N ASN A 127 7.43 10.92 0.12
CA ASN A 127 8.74 10.27 0.16
C ASN A 127 8.59 8.85 0.70
N VAL A 128 9.24 7.89 0.05
CA VAL A 128 9.17 6.47 0.41
C VAL A 128 10.42 6.10 1.20
N GLU A 129 10.23 5.64 2.43
CA GLU A 129 11.27 5.07 3.27
C GLU A 129 11.07 3.55 3.34
N ASP A 130 12.10 2.78 2.97
CA ASP A 130 12.15 1.33 3.20
C ASP A 130 12.51 1.07 4.66
N LEU A 131 11.59 0.44 5.40
CA LEU A 131 11.80 0.11 6.82
C LEU A 131 12.51 -1.24 7.01
N GLY A 132 12.84 -1.91 5.90
CA GLY A 132 13.36 -3.25 5.88
C GLY A 132 12.23 -4.26 6.03
N SER A 133 12.21 -5.22 5.12
CA SER A 133 11.62 -6.52 5.40
C SER A 133 12.63 -7.59 5.05
N VAL A 134 12.77 -8.54 5.97
CA VAL A 134 13.73 -9.64 5.89
C VAL A 134 13.70 -10.22 4.46
N PRO A 135 14.83 -10.30 3.75
CA PRO A 135 14.85 -10.93 2.44
C PRO A 135 14.41 -12.38 2.63
N VAL A 136 13.31 -12.77 1.99
CA VAL A 136 12.96 -14.18 1.85
C VAL A 136 14.07 -14.79 1.01
N LEU A 137 15.03 -15.45 1.68
CA LEU A 137 16.06 -16.26 1.06
C LEU A 137 15.38 -17.25 0.10
N ARG A 138 15.44 -16.96 -1.21
CA ARG A 138 15.14 -17.93 -2.26
C ARG A 138 16.22 -19.01 -2.20
N ILE A 139 16.00 -20.04 -1.39
CA ILE A 139 16.79 -21.27 -1.47
C ILE A 139 16.48 -21.91 -2.81
N HIS A 140 17.36 -21.72 -3.80
CA HIS A 140 17.34 -22.51 -5.01
C HIS A 140 17.74 -23.93 -4.62
N ARG A 141 16.91 -24.90 -4.99
CA ARG A 141 17.21 -26.32 -4.94
C ARG A 141 17.61 -26.80 -6.33
#